data_AF-A0A954ND66-F1
#
_entry.id   AF-A0A954ND66-F1
#
_cell.length_a   1.000
_cell.length_b   1.000
_cell.length_c   1.000
_cell.angle_alpha   90.00
_cell.angle_beta   90.00
_cell.angle_gamma   90.00
#
_symmetry.space_group_name_H-M   'P 1'
#
loop_
_entity.id
_entity.type
_entity.pdbx_description
1 polymer ?
#
loop_
_entity_poly.entity_id
_entity_poly.type
_entity_poly.pdbx_seq_one_letter_code
_entity_poly.pdbx_strand_id
1 'polypeptide(L)'
;KEVEEVIASLRDDDKIRVLSAPKIVTVMGRPAKLRVGYEAPSNSDKQIAGTELSVTAHAEFEGYQRNILVDVHHSVTADGNTLEYQSEFTHHAGESRIMRLKEANDHDEGDRPSDVYAIITPELVTAPQPEELAQPKAIERR
;
A
#
# COMPACT_ATOMS: atom_id res chain seq x y z
N LYS A 1 -41.86 -1.76 35.14
CA LYS A 1 -40.96 -1.72 36.32
C LYS A 1 -39.55 -1.82 35.78
N GLU A 2 -38.71 -0.92 36.28
CA GLU A 2 -37.52 -0.40 35.62
C GLU A 2 -36.45 -1.44 35.28
N VAL A 3 -35.79 -1.21 34.14
CA VAL A 3 -34.47 -1.76 33.83
C VAL A 3 -33.48 -0.89 34.61
N GLU A 4 -32.93 -1.41 35.71
CA GLU A 4 -31.69 -0.86 36.28
C GLU A 4 -30.56 -1.17 35.31
N GLU A 5 -30.33 -0.22 34.41
CA GLU A 5 -29.17 -0.18 33.54
C GLU A 5 -27.97 0.20 34.42
N VAL A 6 -27.15 -0.80 34.74
CA VAL A 6 -25.85 -0.61 35.38
C VAL A 6 -24.96 0.15 34.40
N ILE A 7 -24.95 1.48 34.53
CA ILE A 7 -23.94 2.34 33.89
C ILE A 7 -22.63 2.09 34.65
N ALA A 8 -21.96 0.99 34.31
CA ALA A 8 -20.54 0.87 34.54
C ALA A 8 -19.86 1.76 33.49
N SER A 9 -19.44 2.94 33.93
CA SER A 9 -18.58 3.83 33.13
C SER A 9 -17.27 3.11 32.80
N LEU A 10 -17.15 2.61 31.57
CA LEU A 10 -15.88 2.26 30.96
C LEU A 10 -15.50 3.43 30.04
N ARG A 11 -14.65 4.31 30.57
CA ARG A 11 -13.79 5.16 29.74
C ARG A 11 -12.85 4.20 29.01
N ASP A 12 -13.07 3.98 27.72
CA ASP A 12 -12.10 3.29 26.87
C ASP A 12 -11.50 4.28 25.89
N ASP A 13 -10.17 4.32 25.89
CA ASP A 13 -9.28 5.20 25.14
C ASP A 13 -9.58 5.23 23.63
N ASP A 14 -9.85 6.41 23.06
CA ASP A 14 -10.03 6.61 21.61
C ASP A 14 -8.73 6.31 20.83
N LYS A 15 -8.48 5.04 20.51
CA LYS A 15 -7.40 4.62 19.62
C LYS A 15 -8.01 4.09 18.31
N ILE A 16 -7.92 4.87 17.25
CA ILE A 16 -8.31 4.47 15.91
C ILE A 16 -7.12 3.76 15.25
N ARG A 17 -7.35 2.61 14.62
CA ARG A 17 -6.36 1.89 13.82
C ARG A 17 -6.88 1.71 12.40
N VAL A 18 -6.09 2.12 11.42
CA VAL A 18 -6.45 2.02 10.00
C VAL A 18 -5.38 1.20 9.29
N LEU A 19 -5.81 0.28 8.41
CA LEU A 19 -4.93 -0.51 7.55
C LEU A 19 -5.41 -0.40 6.09
N SER A 20 -4.51 0.03 5.21
CA SER A 20 -4.72 0.03 3.75
C SER A 20 -3.63 -0.80 3.09
N ALA A 21 -4.02 -1.73 2.21
CA ALA A 21 -3.11 -2.68 1.54
C ALA A 21 -3.38 -2.76 0.03
N PRO A 22 -3.17 -1.66 -0.73
CA PRO A 22 -3.33 -1.67 -2.18
C PRO A 22 -2.27 -2.57 -2.85
N LYS A 23 -2.68 -3.32 -3.88
CA LYS A 23 -1.78 -4.12 -4.73
C LYS A 23 -1.94 -3.68 -6.19
N ILE A 24 -0.82 -3.51 -6.88
CA ILE A 24 -0.76 -3.16 -8.29
C ILE A 24 0.25 -4.06 -9.01
N VAL A 25 -0.05 -4.45 -10.24
CA VAL A 25 0.87 -5.19 -11.11
C VAL A 25 1.24 -4.29 -12.27
N THR A 26 2.54 -4.15 -12.54
CA THR A 26 3.05 -3.38 -13.68
C THR A 26 4.09 -4.17 -14.46
N VAL A 27 4.30 -3.75 -15.72
CA VAL A 27 5.41 -4.21 -16.54
C VAL A 27 6.64 -3.37 -16.17
N MET A 28 7.82 -4.00 -16.13
CA MET A 28 9.07 -3.29 -15.84
C MET A 28 9.26 -2.06 -16.75
N GLY A 29 9.68 -0.96 -16.15
CA GLY A 29 9.87 0.34 -16.78
C GLY A 29 8.58 1.07 -17.17
N ARG A 30 7.40 0.51 -16.87
CA ARG A 30 6.12 1.17 -17.13
C ARG A 30 5.49 1.66 -15.81
N PRO A 31 5.05 2.93 -15.76
CA PRO A 31 4.29 3.41 -14.63
C PRO A 31 2.91 2.74 -14.62
N ALA A 32 2.44 2.36 -13.44
CA ALA A 32 1.08 1.93 -13.21
C ALA A 32 0.46 2.76 -12.09
N LYS A 33 -0.84 3.05 -12.21
CA LYS A 33 -1.60 3.79 -11.21
C LYS A 33 -2.89 3.05 -10.85
N LEU A 34 -3.13 2.90 -9.56
CA LEU A 34 -4.35 2.41 -8.95
C LEU A 34 -5.01 3.57 -8.19
N ARG A 35 -6.32 3.72 -8.33
CA ARG A 35 -7.13 4.65 -7.56
C ARG A 35 -8.36 3.93 -7.05
N VAL A 36 -8.59 3.97 -5.74
CA VAL A 36 -9.76 3.38 -5.08
C VAL A 36 -10.38 4.46 -4.20
N GLY A 37 -11.58 4.92 -4.53
CA GLY A 37 -12.20 6.04 -3.83
C GLY A 37 -13.38 6.63 -4.58
N TYR A 38 -13.83 7.79 -4.12
CA TYR A 38 -14.84 8.60 -4.79
C TYR A 38 -14.31 10.01 -5.02
N GLU A 39 -14.78 10.65 -6.11
CA GLU A 39 -14.56 12.08 -6.30
C GLU A 39 -15.45 12.81 -5.28
N ALA A 40 -14.84 13.48 -4.30
CA ALA A 40 -15.58 14.34 -3.40
C ALA A 40 -15.97 15.62 -4.15
N PRO A 41 -17.22 16.07 -4.09
CA PRO A 41 -17.61 17.36 -4.65
C PRO A 41 -16.97 18.48 -3.82
N SER A 42 -15.79 18.93 -4.24
CA SER A 42 -15.12 20.11 -3.69
C SER A 42 -15.33 21.30 -4.63
N ASN A 43 -15.42 22.51 -4.05
CA ASN A 43 -15.76 23.74 -4.78
C ASN A 43 -14.65 24.27 -5.70
N SER A 44 -13.45 23.69 -5.70
CA SER A 44 -12.34 24.24 -6.51
C SER A 44 -11.37 23.22 -7.09
N ASP A 45 -11.30 21.98 -6.60
CA ASP A 45 -10.50 20.92 -7.23
C ASP A 45 -11.14 19.56 -6.99
N LYS A 46 -11.23 18.71 -8.02
CA LYS A 46 -11.70 17.33 -7.85
C LYS A 46 -10.72 16.56 -6.96
N GLN A 47 -10.97 16.57 -5.65
CA GLN A 47 -10.18 15.80 -4.70
C GLN A 47 -10.77 14.40 -4.63
N ILE A 48 -9.92 13.41 -4.89
CA ILE A 48 -10.31 12.00 -4.73
C ILE A 48 -10.14 11.67 -3.25
N ALA A 49 -11.26 11.38 -2.58
CA ALA A 49 -11.24 10.76 -1.26
C ALA A 49 -11.06 9.25 -1.46
N GLY A 50 -10.01 8.68 -0.89
CA GLY A 50 -9.65 7.28 -1.08
C GLY A 50 -8.15 7.04 -1.10
N THR A 51 -7.73 5.91 -1.66
CA THR A 51 -6.33 5.51 -1.80
C THR A 51 -5.88 5.68 -3.25
N GLU A 52 -4.76 6.36 -3.48
CA GLU A 52 -4.04 6.36 -4.75
C GLU A 52 -2.67 5.70 -4.57
N LEU A 53 -2.31 4.80 -5.49
CA LEU A 53 -1.00 4.16 -5.54
C LEU A 53 -0.46 4.27 -6.97
N SER A 54 0.68 4.91 -7.15
CA SER A 54 1.43 4.95 -8.41
C SER A 54 2.78 4.28 -8.20
N VAL A 55 3.16 3.36 -9.10
CA VAL A 55 4.41 2.63 -8.99
C VAL A 55 5.06 2.50 -10.36
N THR A 56 6.37 2.71 -10.42
CA THR A 56 7.24 2.31 -11.52
C THR A 56 8.30 1.37 -10.96
N ALA A 57 8.50 0.22 -11.58
CA ALA A 57 9.49 -0.76 -11.15
C ALA A 57 10.51 -1.02 -12.28
N HIS A 58 11.78 -1.08 -11.93
CA HIS A 58 12.88 -1.42 -12.82
C HIS A 58 13.63 -2.62 -12.27
N ALA A 59 14.01 -3.55 -13.15
CA ALA A 59 14.86 -4.66 -12.76
C ALA A 59 16.31 -4.17 -12.66
N GLU A 60 16.94 -4.35 -11.50
CA GLU A 60 18.36 -4.14 -11.30
C GLU A 60 19.07 -5.48 -11.11
N PHE A 61 20.07 -5.72 -11.94
CA PHE A 61 20.86 -6.96 -11.90
C PHE A 61 22.22 -6.65 -11.30
N GLU A 62 22.36 -6.87 -10.00
CA GLU A 62 23.66 -6.85 -9.32
C GLU A 62 24.12 -8.30 -9.08
N GLY A 63 24.91 -8.83 -10.02
CA GLY A 63 25.39 -10.21 -9.97
C GLY A 63 24.27 -11.24 -10.16
N TYR A 64 24.12 -12.18 -9.22
CA TYR A 64 23.09 -13.23 -9.25
C TYR A 64 21.80 -12.86 -8.51
N GLN A 65 21.78 -11.73 -7.78
CA GLN A 65 20.60 -11.29 -7.06
C GLN A 65 19.68 -10.48 -7.98
N ARG A 66 18.37 -10.70 -7.85
CA ARG A 66 17.34 -9.97 -8.59
C ARG A 66 16.81 -8.85 -7.70
N ASN A 67 17.40 -7.67 -7.87
CA ASN A 67 16.96 -6.47 -7.18
C ASN A 67 15.90 -5.77 -8.04
N ILE A 68 15.01 -5.04 -7.37
CA ILE A 68 13.99 -4.23 -8.01
C ILE A 68 14.15 -2.80 -7.48
N LEU A 69 14.46 -1.88 -8.38
CA LEU A 69 14.33 -0.45 -8.11
C LEU A 69 12.87 -0.07 -8.26
N VAL A 70 12.28 0.49 -7.21
CA VAL A 70 10.88 0.84 -7.10
C VAL A 70 10.77 2.33 -6.83
N ASP A 71 10.14 3.05 -7.76
CA ASP A 71 9.61 4.40 -7.52
C ASP A 71 8.12 4.26 -7.16
N VAL A 72 7.75 4.72 -5.98
CA VAL A 72 6.41 4.59 -5.43
C VAL A 72 5.91 5.90 -4.88
N HIS A 73 4.65 6.18 -5.21
CA HIS A 73 3.84 7.25 -4.68
C HIS A 73 2.54 6.64 -4.15
N HIS A 74 2.24 6.83 -2.87
CA HIS A 74 1.04 6.34 -2.22
C HIS A 74 0.41 7.46 -1.43
N SER A 75 -0.88 7.70 -1.63
CA SER A 75 -1.65 8.64 -0.83
C SER A 75 -2.96 8.04 -0.36
N VAL A 76 -3.38 8.44 0.83
CA VAL A 76 -4.67 8.12 1.43
C VAL A 76 -5.33 9.42 1.84
N THR A 77 -6.45 9.75 1.22
CA THR A 77 -7.22 10.96 1.46
C THR A 77 -8.55 10.60 2.11
N ALA A 78 -8.86 11.18 3.27
CA ALA A 78 -10.15 11.06 3.94
C ALA A 78 -10.53 12.38 4.60
N ASP A 79 -11.77 12.83 4.40
CA ASP A 79 -12.33 14.04 5.02
C ASP A 79 -11.46 15.31 4.86
N GLY A 80 -10.81 15.46 3.70
CA GLY A 80 -9.93 16.60 3.39
C GLY A 80 -8.49 16.45 3.91
N ASN A 81 -8.20 15.44 4.71
CA ASN A 81 -6.86 15.11 5.18
C ASN A 81 -6.21 14.10 4.22
N THR A 82 -4.99 14.41 3.78
CA THR A 82 -4.20 13.53 2.90
C THR A 82 -2.95 13.08 3.63
N LEU A 83 -2.78 11.76 3.78
CA LEU A 83 -1.51 11.15 4.12
C LEU A 83 -0.81 10.76 2.81
N GLU A 84 0.41 11.23 2.61
CA GLU A 84 1.15 10.99 1.37
C GLU A 84 2.54 10.42 1.68
N TYR A 85 2.97 9.51 0.82
CA TYR A 85 4.27 8.89 0.84
C TYR A 85 4.82 8.81 -0.57
N GLN A 86 6.04 9.31 -0.76
CA GLN A 86 6.79 9.20 -2.01
C GLN A 86 8.21 8.74 -1.71
N SER A 87 8.69 7.73 -2.42
CA SER A 87 10.07 7.27 -2.29
C SER A 87 10.50 6.48 -3.51
N GLU A 88 11.81 6.53 -3.75
CA GLU A 88 12.52 5.66 -4.67
C GLU A 88 13.48 4.77 -3.86
N PHE A 89 13.45 3.46 -4.10
CA PHE A 89 14.35 2.54 -3.43
C PHE A 89 14.60 1.24 -4.19
N THR A 90 15.81 0.69 -4.02
CA THR A 90 16.14 -0.67 -4.44
C THR A 90 15.82 -1.66 -3.31
N HIS A 91 15.17 -2.78 -3.66
CA HIS A 91 14.84 -3.84 -2.71
C HIS A 91 14.90 -5.23 -3.36
N HIS A 92 15.13 -6.27 -2.56
CA HIS A 92 15.08 -7.64 -3.04
C HIS A 92 13.63 -8.06 -3.34
N ALA A 93 13.45 -8.76 -4.46
CA ALA A 93 12.14 -9.32 -4.81
C ALA A 93 11.67 -10.32 -3.73
N GLY A 94 10.47 -10.12 -3.21
CA GLY A 94 9.85 -10.95 -2.18
C GLY A 94 10.15 -10.55 -0.74
N GLU A 95 11.03 -9.57 -0.52
CA GLU A 95 11.30 -9.03 0.82
C GLU A 95 10.45 -7.79 1.11
N SER A 96 10.09 -7.57 2.38
CA SER A 96 9.34 -6.39 2.79
C SER A 96 10.26 -5.26 3.26
N ARG A 97 9.96 -4.03 2.85
CA ARG A 97 10.55 -2.79 3.37
C ARG A 97 9.53 -2.10 4.27
N ILE A 98 9.93 -1.74 5.48
CA ILE A 98 9.10 -1.02 6.46
C ILE A 98 9.67 0.38 6.64
N MET A 99 8.81 1.40 6.57
CA MET A 99 9.17 2.79 6.80
C MET A 99 8.16 3.44 7.74
N ARG A 100 8.66 4.20 8.71
CA ARG A 100 7.83 5.04 9.58
C ARG A 100 7.64 6.38 8.88
N LEU A 101 6.39 6.78 8.64
CA LEU A 101 6.05 8.09 8.10
C LEU A 101 5.93 9.07 9.26
N LYS A 102 6.56 10.25 9.12
CA LYS A 102 6.26 11.37 10.00
C LYS A 102 5.04 12.08 9.43
N GLU A 103 4.07 12.41 10.27
CA GLU A 103 2.94 13.23 9.85
C GLU A 103 3.45 14.57 9.31
N ALA A 104 2.91 15.03 8.19
CA ALA A 104 3.32 16.28 7.55
C ALA A 104 2.70 17.53 8.22
N ASN A 105 1.82 17.34 9.21
CA ASN A 105 1.09 18.42 9.85
C ASN A 105 1.63 18.71 11.26
N ASP A 106 2.62 19.59 11.33
CA ASP A 106 3.12 20.25 12.56
C ASP A 106 2.18 21.39 13.03
N HIS A 107 0.88 21.32 12.72
CA HIS A 107 -0.06 22.42 12.97
C HIS A 107 -1.35 21.94 13.65
N ASP A 108 -1.22 21.36 14.84
CA ASP A 108 -2.18 21.59 15.93
C ASP A 108 -1.57 21.12 17.26
N GLU A 109 -1.41 22.04 18.22
CA GLU A 109 -0.81 21.81 19.56
C GLU A 109 -1.64 20.88 20.48
N GLY A 110 -2.51 20.03 19.93
CA GLY A 110 -3.35 19.09 20.67
C GLY A 110 -3.47 17.70 20.07
N ASP A 111 -2.86 17.43 18.90
CA ASP A 111 -3.03 16.15 18.23
C ASP A 111 -2.19 15.06 18.89
N ARG A 112 -2.87 13.95 19.21
CA ARG A 112 -2.24 12.77 19.82
C ARG A 112 -1.25 12.17 18.81
N PRO A 113 -0.09 11.66 19.24
CA PRO A 113 0.89 11.09 18.32
C PRO A 113 0.28 9.92 17.55
N SER A 114 0.20 10.02 16.23
CA SER A 114 -0.15 8.89 15.37
C SER A 114 1.12 8.21 14.86
N ASP A 115 1.21 6.89 15.08
CA ASP A 115 2.26 6.09 14.48
C ASP A 115 1.81 5.59 13.10
N VAL A 116 2.33 6.21 12.05
CA VAL A 116 2.03 5.83 10.66
C VAL A 116 3.20 5.04 10.06
N TYR A 117 2.89 3.90 9.44
CA TYR A 117 3.88 3.05 8.78
C TYR A 117 3.46 2.70 7.36
N ALA A 118 4.42 2.67 6.45
CA ALA A 118 4.29 2.10 5.12
C ALA A 118 5.10 0.79 5.03
N ILE A 119 4.47 -0.27 4.55
CA ILE A 119 5.11 -1.57 4.32
C ILE A 119 4.95 -1.90 2.85
N ILE A 120 6.06 -2.15 2.15
CA ILE A 120 6.07 -2.40 0.70
C ILE A 120 6.83 -3.69 0.43
N THR A 121 6.21 -4.57 -0.37
CA THR A 121 6.80 -5.86 -0.74
C THR A 121 6.75 -6.00 -2.27
N PRO A 122 7.84 -5.70 -2.98
CA PRO A 122 7.89 -5.89 -4.43
C PRO A 122 8.02 -7.38 -4.79
N GLU A 123 7.18 -7.86 -5.69
CA GLU A 123 7.18 -9.24 -6.18
C GLU A 123 7.51 -9.28 -7.67
N LEU A 124 8.41 -10.18 -8.08
CA LEU A 124 8.69 -10.42 -9.49
C LEU A 124 7.81 -11.57 -10.01
N VAL A 125 6.87 -11.25 -10.89
CA VAL A 125 6.09 -12.26 -11.61
C VAL A 125 6.79 -12.57 -12.92
N THR A 126 7.47 -13.71 -12.99
CA THR A 126 8.01 -14.23 -14.26
C THR A 126 6.94 -15.04 -14.97
N ALA A 127 6.80 -14.86 -16.29
CA ALA A 127 6.00 -15.79 -17.09
C ALA A 127 6.51 -17.22 -16.89
N PRO A 128 5.63 -18.24 -16.91
CA PRO A 128 6.05 -19.62 -16.90
C PRO A 128 7.04 -19.86 -18.04
N GLN A 129 8.10 -20.61 -17.77
CA GLN A 129 9.13 -20.84 -18.77
C GLN A 129 8.50 -21.62 -19.94
N PRO A 130 8.85 -21.30 -21.20
CA PRO A 130 8.32 -22.02 -22.36
C PRO A 130 8.59 -23.54 -22.31
N GLU A 131 9.60 -23.97 -21.56
CA GLU A 131 9.91 -25.38 -21.31
C GLU A 131 8.81 -26.14 -20.54
N GLU A 132 8.04 -25.47 -19.68
CA GLU A 132 6.88 -26.06 -18.98
C GLU A 132 5.65 -26.22 -19.89
N LEU A 133 5.51 -25.35 -20.91
CA LEU A 133 4.43 -25.42 -21.90
C LEU A 133 4.70 -26.47 -22.98
N ALA A 134 5.98 -26.74 -23.28
CA ALA A 134 6.40 -27.64 -24.36
C ALA A 134 6.57 -29.11 -23.92
N GLN A 135 6.49 -29.42 -22.62
CA GLN A 135 6.54 -30.80 -22.15
C GLN A 135 5.13 -31.42 -22.18
N PRO A 136 4.82 -32.33 -23.13
CA PRO A 136 3.68 -33.21 -22.94
C PRO A 136 3.94 -33.99 -21.65
N LYS A 137 3.14 -33.76 -20.60
CA LYS A 137 3.14 -34.62 -19.41
C LYS A 137 2.99 -36.04 -19.92
N ALA A 138 4.03 -36.85 -19.79
CA ALA A 138 4.00 -38.24 -20.18
C ALA A 138 2.81 -38.88 -19.43
N ILE A 139 1.81 -39.31 -20.20
CA ILE A 139 0.66 -40.02 -19.64
C ILE A 139 1.19 -41.36 -19.15
N GLU A 140 1.41 -41.49 -17.84
CA GLU A 140 1.65 -42.79 -17.21
C GLU A 140 0.36 -43.61 -17.32
N ARG A 141 0.32 -44.51 -18.29
CA ARG A 141 -0.76 -45.50 -18.41
C ARG A 141 -0.58 -46.54 -17.31
N ARG A 142 -1.57 -46.62 -16.41
CA ARG A 142 -1.81 -47.80 -15.56
C ARG A 142 -2.62 -48.83 -16.32
#